data_AF-A0A7X3JTP4-F1
#
_entry.id   AF-A0A7X3JTP4-F1
#
_cell.length_a   1.000
_cell.length_b   1.000
_cell.length_c   1.000
_cell.angle_alpha   90.00
_cell.angle_beta   90.00
_cell.angle_gamma   90.00
#
_symmetry.space_group_name_H-M   'P 1'
#
loop_
_entity.id
_entity.type
_entity.pdbx_description
1 polymer ?
#
loop_
_entity_poly.entity_id
_entity_poly.type
_entity_poly.pdbx_seq_one_letter_code
_entity_poly.pdbx_strand_id
1 'polypeptide(L)'
;MSALPVEWVLVIYYGPSAHRATYGRFNNSKDKTYTKDFIQLSRKRTFMEAIDRYFPKASSDGSAPLTYKWPSGTTSGALVLISADRPHLKWETSLGAPLVWQMSIDPTENTAQTIPGDPTHTEIAAAEREFELLASRGAGQPYLFAIKLVGEDDTLQLRAYLSEPSKKFEWASIKLVPQEIQDIAEKTSQRSALAWTSVTSGGVAPSKITDAALSRLLEASEPETVIESLDDVTAIALAGYLRNPGYGLFFDPSRNHDAWQKVLKLDPQITGSVDSFLEILGKRSSSLALSDAVAETLDVSVEEVEVFRDQIEDRDYEVQDSHATVKTRGSAQRAFAEAVKRNYGYRCALTGIKSRDFLVASHIVPWSEDQTIRLDPSNGICLSLLVDKAFEKGYLLIEDNCVVSLNRDKIGADASLLALLTPYENRKLRAPKKFPPKTAYLERRRAWVSAG
;
A
#
# COMPACT_ATOMS: atom_id res chain seq x y z
N MET A 1 -2.58 4.02 -2.27
CA MET A 1 -1.60 2.98 -1.85
C MET A 1 -0.57 3.66 -0.97
N SER A 2 0.17 2.93 -0.13
CA SER A 2 1.34 3.51 0.53
C SER A 2 2.43 3.80 -0.50
N ALA A 3 3.26 4.79 -0.23
CA ALA A 3 4.45 5.04 -1.05
C ALA A 3 5.42 3.86 -0.92
N LEU A 4 6.03 3.46 -2.03
CA LEU A 4 6.91 2.31 -2.13
C LEU A 4 8.35 2.75 -2.43
N PRO A 5 9.37 2.03 -1.93
CA PRO A 5 10.76 2.43 -2.12
C PRO A 5 11.17 2.35 -3.60
N VAL A 6 11.91 3.35 -4.05
CA VAL A 6 12.42 3.48 -5.42
C VAL A 6 13.82 2.90 -5.50
N GLU A 7 14.11 2.09 -6.52
CA GLU A 7 15.45 1.53 -6.76
C GLU A 7 16.14 2.08 -8.01
N TRP A 8 15.36 2.58 -8.98
CA TRP A 8 15.93 3.12 -10.20
C TRP A 8 15.00 4.13 -10.87
N VAL A 9 15.58 5.15 -11.49
CA VAL A 9 14.85 6.20 -12.22
C VAL A 9 15.56 6.49 -13.54
N LEU A 10 14.79 6.53 -14.62
CA LEU A 10 15.18 7.07 -15.91
C LEU A 10 14.41 8.35 -16.20
N VAL A 11 15.15 9.39 -16.56
CA VAL A 11 14.62 10.66 -17.03
C VAL A 11 14.97 10.82 -18.51
N ILE A 12 13.95 11.16 -19.29
CA ILE A 12 14.02 11.36 -20.74
C ILE A 12 13.65 12.80 -21.03
N TYR A 13 14.59 13.55 -21.61
CA TYR A 13 14.34 14.87 -22.17
C TYR A 13 13.31 14.77 -23.31
N TYR A 14 12.21 15.51 -23.19
CA TYR A 14 11.22 15.56 -24.26
C TYR A 14 11.68 16.49 -25.39
N GLY A 15 12.50 15.94 -26.28
CA GLY A 15 12.95 16.58 -27.52
C GLY A 15 12.26 15.99 -28.76
N PRO A 16 12.69 16.38 -29.97
CA PRO A 16 12.05 15.93 -31.23
C PRO A 16 11.92 14.41 -31.35
N SER A 17 12.95 13.66 -30.95
CA SER A 17 12.91 12.18 -31.00
C SER A 17 11.88 11.56 -30.05
N ALA A 18 11.74 12.11 -28.84
CA ALA A 18 10.76 11.62 -27.87
C ALA A 18 9.35 11.99 -28.33
N HIS A 19 9.16 13.24 -28.78
CA HIS A 19 7.91 13.71 -29.35
C HIS A 19 7.44 12.83 -30.51
N ARG A 20 8.28 12.56 -31.51
CA ARG A 20 7.93 11.69 -32.65
C ARG A 20 7.54 10.28 -32.22
N ALA A 21 8.20 9.73 -31.22
CA ALA A 21 7.89 8.41 -30.72
C ALA A 21 6.53 8.39 -29.99
N THR A 22 6.26 9.39 -29.16
CA THR A 22 5.06 9.39 -28.30
C THR A 22 3.82 10.02 -28.94
N TYR A 23 3.98 10.82 -30.00
CA TYR A 23 2.87 11.43 -30.73
C TYR A 23 2.05 10.39 -31.50
N GLY A 24 2.72 9.35 -32.03
CA GLY A 24 2.07 8.26 -32.76
C GLY A 24 2.73 7.97 -34.11
N ARG A 25 2.16 7.01 -34.83
CA ARG A 25 2.72 6.56 -36.12
C ARG A 25 1.94 7.14 -37.28
N PHE A 26 2.67 7.62 -38.29
CA PHE A 26 2.09 8.02 -39.57
C PHE A 26 2.43 7.01 -40.65
N ASN A 27 1.46 6.75 -41.54
CA ASN A 27 1.67 5.87 -42.68
C ASN A 27 2.12 6.71 -43.89
N ASN A 28 3.39 7.11 -43.89
CA ASN A 28 4.00 7.87 -45.00
C ASN A 28 5.15 7.06 -45.59
N SER A 29 5.06 6.74 -46.89
CA SER A 29 6.08 5.94 -47.59
C SER A 29 7.37 6.70 -47.89
N LYS A 30 7.32 8.04 -47.89
CA LYS A 30 8.46 8.92 -48.22
C LYS A 30 9.19 9.45 -46.98
N ASP A 31 8.50 9.56 -45.85
CA ASP A 31 9.06 10.10 -44.61
C ASP A 31 8.84 9.11 -43.44
N LYS A 32 9.96 8.61 -42.89
CA LYS A 32 9.99 7.61 -41.82
C LYS A 32 10.25 8.21 -40.44
N THR A 33 9.99 9.50 -40.24
CA THR A 33 10.25 10.18 -38.96
C THR A 33 9.28 9.77 -37.84
N TYR A 34 8.01 9.48 -38.16
CA TYR A 34 6.96 9.05 -37.22
C TYR A 34 6.64 7.56 -37.37
N THR A 35 7.65 6.71 -37.19
CA THR A 35 7.50 5.24 -37.31
C THR A 35 8.00 4.49 -36.08
N LYS A 36 8.22 5.18 -34.96
CA LYS A 36 8.73 4.55 -33.73
C LYS A 36 7.58 4.25 -32.78
N ASP A 37 7.66 3.09 -32.16
CA ASP A 37 6.82 2.63 -31.06
C ASP A 37 7.70 2.28 -29.84
N PHE A 38 8.80 3.02 -29.70
CA PHE A 38 9.76 2.83 -28.63
C PHE A 38 10.55 4.09 -28.30
N ILE A 39 11.04 4.17 -27.07
CA ILE A 39 12.13 5.07 -26.68
C ILE A 39 13.45 4.31 -26.76
N GLN A 40 14.37 4.82 -27.58
CA GLN A 40 15.74 4.28 -27.67
C GLN A 40 16.49 4.61 -26.39
N LEU A 41 17.19 3.61 -25.84
CA LEU A 41 17.97 3.70 -24.62
C LEU A 41 19.48 3.87 -24.90
N SER A 42 20.22 4.11 -23.82
CA SER A 42 21.67 4.29 -23.83
C SER A 42 22.42 2.96 -24.05
N ARG A 43 23.57 2.99 -24.74
CA ARG A 43 24.52 1.87 -24.83
C ARG A 43 25.68 1.98 -23.82
N LYS A 44 25.68 3.01 -22.97
CA LYS A 44 26.78 3.20 -22.00
C LYS A 44 26.86 1.96 -21.12
N ARG A 45 28.08 1.48 -20.84
CA ARG A 45 28.31 0.30 -20.00
C ARG A 45 27.58 0.38 -18.67
N THR A 46 27.65 1.53 -18.01
CA THR A 46 26.96 1.80 -16.74
C THR A 46 25.43 1.79 -16.84
N PHE A 47 24.86 1.99 -18.02
CA PHE A 47 23.43 1.82 -18.26
C PHE A 47 23.08 0.34 -18.37
N MET A 48 23.85 -0.41 -19.15
CA MET A 48 23.64 -1.85 -19.34
C MET A 48 23.79 -2.60 -18.02
N GLU A 49 24.77 -2.26 -17.19
CA GLU A 49 24.93 -2.81 -15.83
C GLU A 49 23.70 -2.53 -14.95
N ALA A 50 23.06 -1.36 -15.10
CA ALA A 50 21.81 -1.05 -14.38
C ALA A 50 20.63 -1.87 -14.93
N ILE A 51 20.55 -2.03 -16.26
CA ILE A 51 19.54 -2.87 -16.89
C ILE A 51 19.64 -4.31 -16.39
N ASP A 52 20.83 -4.91 -16.44
CA ASP A 52 21.05 -6.29 -15.99
C ASP A 52 20.76 -6.48 -14.49
N ARG A 53 20.91 -5.43 -13.69
CA ARG A 53 20.66 -5.46 -12.25
C ARG A 53 19.17 -5.41 -11.90
N TYR A 54 18.40 -4.56 -12.57
CA TYR A 54 17.05 -4.24 -12.14
C TYR A 54 15.96 -4.85 -13.04
N PHE A 55 16.27 -5.20 -14.28
CA PHE A 55 15.24 -5.65 -15.22
C PHE A 55 15.23 -7.18 -15.37
N PRO A 56 14.08 -7.77 -15.74
CA PRO A 56 13.99 -9.19 -15.98
C PRO A 56 14.94 -9.57 -17.13
N LYS A 57 15.47 -10.79 -17.05
CA LYS A 57 16.32 -11.32 -18.11
C LYS A 57 15.49 -11.43 -19.39
N ALA A 58 16.11 -11.04 -20.51
CA ALA A 58 15.48 -11.20 -21.80
C ALA A 58 15.27 -12.69 -22.12
N SER A 59 14.15 -13.01 -22.77
CA SER A 59 13.88 -14.30 -23.39
C SER A 59 14.79 -14.55 -24.59
N SER A 60 14.65 -15.73 -25.20
CA SER A 60 15.46 -16.15 -26.36
C SER A 60 15.37 -15.22 -27.57
N ASP A 61 14.31 -14.42 -27.67
CA ASP A 61 14.10 -13.40 -28.69
C ASP A 61 14.81 -12.06 -28.36
N GLY A 62 15.47 -11.97 -27.20
CA GLY A 62 16.18 -10.78 -26.76
C GLY A 62 15.28 -9.67 -26.22
N SER A 63 14.01 -9.97 -25.90
CA SER A 63 13.09 -9.04 -25.25
C SER A 63 12.73 -9.51 -23.84
N ALA A 64 12.40 -8.58 -22.94
CA ALA A 64 11.84 -8.89 -21.63
C ALA A 64 10.51 -8.15 -21.49
N PRO A 65 9.40 -8.83 -21.17
CA PRO A 65 8.10 -8.19 -21.05
C PRO A 65 8.11 -7.16 -19.91
N LEU A 66 7.41 -6.05 -20.13
CA LEU A 66 7.22 -5.01 -19.13
C LEU A 66 5.77 -4.55 -19.06
N THR A 67 5.35 -4.11 -17.88
CA THR A 67 4.11 -3.39 -17.66
C THR A 67 4.42 -1.92 -17.40
N TYR A 68 3.86 -1.03 -18.24
CA TYR A 68 3.90 0.41 -18.02
C TYR A 68 2.67 0.84 -17.25
N LYS A 69 2.85 1.53 -16.12
CA LYS A 69 1.76 1.84 -15.18
C LYS A 69 1.70 3.31 -14.78
N TRP A 70 0.49 3.83 -14.63
CA TRP A 70 0.18 5.16 -14.11
C TRP A 70 -1.13 5.12 -13.31
N PRO A 71 -1.54 6.19 -12.60
CA PRO A 71 -2.63 6.10 -11.63
C PRO A 71 -3.96 5.59 -12.20
N SER A 72 -4.27 5.97 -13.44
CA SER A 72 -5.54 5.67 -14.10
C SER A 72 -5.46 4.53 -15.13
N GLY A 73 -4.32 3.85 -15.29
CA GLY A 73 -4.21 2.80 -16.29
C GLY A 73 -2.84 2.15 -16.41
N THR A 74 -2.79 1.15 -17.29
CA THR A 74 -1.59 0.42 -17.66
C THR A 74 -1.55 0.16 -19.16
N THR A 75 -0.38 -0.15 -19.69
CA THR A 75 -0.24 -0.77 -21.02
C THR A 75 0.91 -1.77 -21.01
N SER A 76 0.81 -2.78 -21.86
CA SER A 76 1.90 -3.74 -22.08
C SER A 76 3.01 -3.12 -22.92
N GLY A 77 4.24 -3.55 -22.64
CA GLY A 77 5.44 -3.20 -23.38
C GLY A 77 6.54 -4.23 -23.19
N ALA A 78 7.74 -3.89 -23.63
CA ALA A 78 8.91 -4.74 -23.48
C ALA A 78 10.20 -3.90 -23.43
N LEU A 79 11.18 -4.39 -22.68
CA LEU A 79 12.57 -3.99 -22.82
C LEU A 79 13.23 -4.89 -23.86
N VAL A 80 13.58 -4.34 -25.00
CA VAL A 80 14.25 -5.08 -26.07
C VAL A 80 15.75 -4.81 -26.00
N LEU A 81 16.55 -5.84 -25.77
CA LEU A 81 18.02 -5.76 -25.64
C LEU A 81 18.74 -6.14 -26.94
N ILE A 82 18.22 -7.14 -27.66
CA ILE A 82 18.79 -7.60 -28.93
C ILE A 82 18.01 -6.96 -30.07
N SER A 83 18.44 -5.77 -30.48
CA SER A 83 18.04 -5.21 -31.77
C SER A 83 19.28 -4.81 -32.53
N ALA A 84 19.18 -4.74 -33.86
CA ALA A 84 20.29 -4.41 -34.76
C ALA A 84 20.98 -3.05 -34.46
N ASP A 85 20.45 -2.23 -33.55
CA ASP A 85 21.03 -0.95 -33.18
C ASP A 85 21.10 -0.75 -31.64
N ARG A 86 20.00 -0.55 -30.88
CA ARG A 86 20.08 -0.12 -29.46
C ARG A 86 19.05 -0.80 -28.55
N PRO A 87 19.33 -0.93 -27.24
CA PRO A 87 18.29 -1.29 -26.29
C PRO A 87 17.17 -0.25 -26.34
N HIS A 88 15.92 -0.66 -26.15
CA HIS A 88 14.78 0.26 -26.21
C HIS A 88 13.59 -0.20 -25.36
N LEU A 89 12.81 0.77 -24.87
CA LEU A 89 11.51 0.56 -24.22
C LEU A 89 10.44 0.60 -25.31
N LYS A 90 9.91 -0.58 -25.67
CA LYS A 90 8.88 -0.77 -26.69
C LYS A 90 7.50 -0.86 -26.07
N TRP A 91 6.49 -0.30 -26.73
CA TRP A 91 5.07 -0.56 -26.44
C TRP A 91 4.39 -1.24 -27.61
N GLU A 92 3.19 -1.77 -27.37
CA GLU A 92 2.39 -2.40 -28.41
C GLU A 92 1.96 -1.39 -29.46
N THR A 93 2.27 -1.67 -30.73
CA THR A 93 2.04 -0.72 -31.83
C THR A 93 0.55 -0.37 -31.97
N SER A 94 -0.35 -1.32 -31.73
CA SER A 94 -1.80 -1.11 -31.83
C SER A 94 -2.38 -0.27 -30.69
N LEU A 95 -1.70 -0.21 -29.55
CA LEU A 95 -2.14 0.58 -28.38
C LEU A 95 -1.56 2.00 -28.41
N GLY A 96 -0.47 2.21 -29.16
CA GLY A 96 0.24 3.48 -29.19
C GLY A 96 1.09 3.69 -27.93
N ALA A 97 1.69 4.88 -27.84
CA ALA A 97 2.56 5.21 -26.71
C ALA A 97 1.80 5.21 -25.37
N PRO A 98 2.47 4.97 -24.23
CA PRO A 98 1.82 5.08 -22.92
C PRO A 98 1.10 6.41 -22.77
N LEU A 99 -0.14 6.36 -22.29
CA LEU A 99 -1.03 7.52 -22.29
C LEU A 99 -0.39 8.74 -21.64
N VAL A 100 0.28 8.55 -20.48
CA VAL A 100 0.98 9.62 -19.74
C VAL A 100 2.09 10.35 -20.52
N TRP A 101 2.61 9.76 -21.59
CA TRP A 101 3.65 10.34 -22.44
C TRP A 101 3.10 10.94 -23.75
N GLN A 102 1.80 10.80 -24.00
CA GLN A 102 1.12 11.42 -25.13
C GLN A 102 0.73 12.88 -24.82
N MET A 103 0.51 13.65 -25.88
CA MET A 103 -0.07 14.99 -25.78
C MET A 103 -1.58 14.93 -25.47
N SER A 104 -2.11 16.01 -24.91
CA SER A 104 -3.55 16.22 -24.71
C SER A 104 -3.92 17.67 -24.96
N ILE A 105 -5.11 17.91 -25.54
CA ILE A 105 -5.57 19.25 -25.91
C ILE A 105 -5.70 20.16 -24.68
N ASP A 106 -6.16 19.61 -23.55
CA ASP A 106 -6.30 20.35 -22.30
C ASP A 106 -5.99 19.43 -21.09
N PRO A 107 -4.70 19.19 -20.80
CA PRO A 107 -4.33 18.37 -19.66
C PRO A 107 -4.61 19.10 -18.36
N THR A 108 -5.05 18.36 -17.34
CA THR A 108 -5.32 18.83 -15.99
C THR A 108 -4.64 17.91 -14.97
N GLU A 109 -4.61 18.31 -13.70
CA GLU A 109 -4.11 17.47 -12.61
C GLU A 109 -4.78 16.09 -12.50
N ASN A 110 -6.01 15.96 -13.05
CA ASN A 110 -6.79 14.73 -13.01
C ASN A 110 -6.66 13.87 -14.28
N THR A 111 -6.06 14.38 -15.36
CA THR A 111 -5.82 13.59 -16.57
C THR A 111 -4.54 12.77 -16.43
N ALA A 112 -4.44 11.66 -17.17
CA ALA A 112 -3.18 10.91 -17.24
C ALA A 112 -2.09 11.74 -17.95
N GLN A 113 -2.46 12.36 -19.08
CA GLN A 113 -1.56 13.18 -19.89
C GLN A 113 -1.20 14.48 -19.19
N THR A 114 0.04 14.91 -19.37
CA THR A 114 0.58 16.15 -18.80
C THR A 114 0.99 17.16 -19.88
N ILE A 115 1.36 16.68 -21.07
CA ILE A 115 1.95 17.52 -22.12
C ILE A 115 0.83 18.14 -22.96
N PRO A 116 0.68 19.48 -23.02
CA PRO A 116 -0.37 20.10 -23.81
C PRO A 116 -0.05 20.07 -25.31
N GLY A 117 -1.05 19.72 -26.12
CA GLY A 117 -0.99 19.71 -27.57
C GLY A 117 -2.08 18.86 -28.18
N ASP A 118 -2.39 19.08 -29.44
CA ASP A 118 -3.35 18.28 -30.17
C ASP A 118 -2.66 17.00 -30.69
N PRO A 119 -3.03 15.79 -30.22
CA PRO A 119 -2.42 14.54 -30.69
C PRO A 119 -3.10 13.99 -31.96
N THR A 120 -4.09 14.69 -32.53
CA THR A 120 -4.96 14.13 -33.57
C THR A 120 -4.49 14.41 -35.00
N HIS A 121 -3.43 15.20 -35.18
CA HIS A 121 -2.93 15.51 -36.52
C HIS A 121 -2.39 14.24 -37.19
N THR A 122 -2.69 14.08 -38.47
CA THR A 122 -2.18 12.99 -39.31
C THR A 122 -0.99 13.42 -40.18
N GLU A 123 -0.69 14.72 -40.20
CA GLU A 123 0.36 15.33 -41.02
C GLU A 123 1.60 15.65 -40.17
N ILE A 124 2.77 15.24 -40.67
CA ILE A 124 4.08 15.45 -40.01
C ILE A 124 4.29 16.92 -39.64
N ALA A 125 4.06 17.83 -40.58
CA ALA A 125 4.28 19.25 -40.35
C ALA A 125 3.34 19.82 -39.27
N ALA A 126 2.14 19.26 -39.10
CA ALA A 126 1.23 19.70 -38.04
C ALA A 126 1.66 19.14 -36.68
N ALA A 127 2.06 17.87 -36.62
CA ALA A 127 2.61 17.26 -35.40
C ALA A 127 3.87 17.99 -34.90
N GLU A 128 4.83 18.27 -35.78
CA GLU A 128 6.05 19.02 -35.41
C GLU A 128 5.73 20.44 -34.90
N ARG A 129 4.72 21.11 -35.48
CA ARG A 129 4.24 22.40 -34.95
C ARG A 129 3.70 22.29 -33.53
N GLU A 130 3.03 21.19 -33.17
CA GLU A 130 2.57 20.98 -31.80
C GLU A 130 3.74 20.96 -30.80
N PHE A 131 4.87 20.38 -31.18
CA PHE A 131 6.10 20.40 -30.39
C PHE A 131 6.69 21.80 -30.27
N GLU A 132 6.79 22.55 -31.37
CA GLU A 132 7.28 23.94 -31.37
C GLU A 132 6.44 24.88 -30.49
N LEU A 133 5.13 24.63 -30.40
CA LEU A 133 4.20 25.44 -29.63
C LEU A 133 4.23 25.18 -28.11
N LEU A 134 4.88 24.12 -27.63
CA LEU A 134 4.86 23.72 -26.21
C LEU A 134 5.23 24.84 -25.24
N ALA A 135 6.38 25.49 -25.47
CA ALA A 135 6.85 26.56 -24.62
C ALA A 135 5.87 27.75 -24.64
N SER A 136 5.37 28.12 -25.83
CA SER A 136 4.41 29.21 -26.00
C SER A 136 3.04 28.93 -25.35
N ARG A 137 2.66 27.65 -25.25
CA ARG A 137 1.46 27.19 -24.52
C ARG A 137 1.69 27.16 -23.00
N GLY A 138 2.89 27.48 -22.54
CA GLY A 138 3.22 27.54 -21.12
C GLY A 138 3.60 26.19 -20.52
N ALA A 139 3.94 25.19 -21.33
CA ALA A 139 4.41 23.88 -20.85
C ALA A 139 5.87 23.91 -20.38
N GLY A 140 6.64 24.94 -20.75
CA GLY A 140 8.08 24.96 -20.52
C GLY A 140 8.78 23.80 -21.22
N GLN A 141 9.67 23.10 -20.50
CA GLN A 141 10.37 21.90 -20.99
C GLN A 141 9.81 20.62 -20.35
N PRO A 142 9.14 19.73 -21.11
CA PRO A 142 8.68 18.46 -20.59
C PRO A 142 9.81 17.43 -20.38
N TYR A 143 9.59 16.53 -19.44
CA TYR A 143 10.42 15.36 -19.17
C TYR A 143 9.55 14.13 -18.96
N LEU A 144 9.95 13.01 -19.56
CA LEU A 144 9.30 11.72 -19.33
C LEU A 144 10.09 10.93 -18.29
N PHE A 145 9.38 10.29 -17.38
CA PHE A 145 9.97 9.55 -16.29
C PHE A 145 9.53 8.09 -16.36
N ALA A 146 10.48 7.19 -16.15
CA ALA A 146 10.23 5.78 -15.86
C ALA A 146 10.88 5.45 -14.52
N ILE A 147 10.05 5.13 -13.53
CA ILE A 147 10.46 4.83 -12.16
C ILE A 147 10.27 3.32 -11.92
N LYS A 148 11.29 2.69 -11.35
CA LYS A 148 11.23 1.31 -10.90
C LYS A 148 11.21 1.25 -9.38
N LEU A 149 10.24 0.50 -8.85
CA LEU A 149 10.04 0.31 -7.42
C LEU A 149 10.66 -1.02 -6.99
N VAL A 150 11.15 -1.05 -5.75
CA VAL A 150 11.69 -2.27 -5.14
C VAL A 150 10.60 -3.33 -5.08
N GLY A 151 10.92 -4.54 -5.54
CA GLY A 151 10.00 -5.68 -5.56
C GLY A 151 9.02 -5.71 -6.75
N GLU A 152 9.07 -4.71 -7.64
CA GLU A 152 8.34 -4.74 -8.92
C GLU A 152 9.29 -5.17 -10.06
N ASP A 153 9.38 -6.47 -10.34
CA ASP A 153 10.35 -7.00 -11.31
C ASP A 153 10.10 -6.52 -12.75
N ASP A 154 8.86 -6.50 -13.22
CA ASP A 154 8.51 -6.22 -14.62
C ASP A 154 7.73 -4.91 -14.83
N THR A 155 7.57 -4.09 -13.79
CA THR A 155 6.73 -2.88 -13.86
C THR A 155 7.56 -1.61 -13.83
N LEU A 156 7.19 -0.65 -14.68
CA LEU A 156 7.69 0.73 -14.64
C LEU A 156 6.53 1.70 -14.40
N GLN A 157 6.64 2.48 -13.34
CA GLN A 157 5.74 3.59 -13.07
C GLN A 157 6.13 4.77 -13.97
N LEU A 158 5.23 5.18 -14.85
CA LEU A 158 5.50 6.23 -15.83
C LEU A 158 4.87 7.55 -15.40
N ARG A 159 5.60 8.65 -15.55
CA ARG A 159 5.11 10.03 -15.32
C ARG A 159 5.65 10.99 -16.38
N ALA A 160 5.07 12.19 -16.41
CA ALA A 160 5.63 13.33 -17.11
C ALA A 160 5.59 14.56 -16.20
N TYR A 161 6.66 15.34 -16.22
CA TYR A 161 6.79 16.59 -15.46
C TYR A 161 7.27 17.71 -16.37
N LEU A 162 6.98 18.95 -15.99
CA LEU A 162 7.29 20.15 -16.75
C LEU A 162 8.30 21.00 -15.97
N SER A 163 9.42 21.36 -16.60
CA SER A 163 10.32 22.38 -16.05
C SER A 163 9.91 23.75 -16.53
N GLU A 164 9.93 24.72 -15.61
CA GLU A 164 9.49 26.10 -15.82
C GLU A 164 8.10 26.23 -16.50
N PRO A 165 7.07 25.51 -16.03
CA PRO A 165 5.73 25.69 -16.56
C PRO A 165 5.17 27.07 -16.19
N SER A 166 4.24 27.55 -17.01
CA SER A 166 3.37 28.68 -16.63
C SER A 166 2.49 28.31 -15.43
N LYS A 167 1.88 29.32 -14.79
CA LYS A 167 0.97 29.13 -13.66
C LYS A 167 -0.19 28.15 -13.96
N LYS A 168 -0.64 28.05 -15.22
CA LYS A 168 -1.68 27.08 -15.63
C LYS A 168 -1.26 25.62 -15.38
N PHE A 169 0.04 25.32 -15.48
CA PHE A 169 0.59 23.96 -15.41
C PHE A 169 1.51 23.73 -14.20
N GLU A 170 1.41 24.57 -13.16
CA GLU A 170 2.23 24.47 -11.95
C GLU A 170 2.03 23.12 -11.21
N TRP A 171 0.83 22.54 -11.30
CA TRP A 171 0.51 21.21 -10.78
C TRP A 171 1.35 20.07 -11.38
N ALA A 172 1.95 20.30 -12.56
CA ALA A 172 2.84 19.34 -13.22
C ALA A 172 4.32 19.68 -13.10
N SER A 173 4.65 20.68 -12.29
CA SER A 173 6.01 21.19 -12.18
C SER A 173 6.99 20.12 -11.71
N ILE A 174 8.17 20.05 -12.33
CA ILE A 174 9.26 19.17 -11.88
C ILE A 174 9.73 19.51 -10.47
N LYS A 175 9.38 20.70 -9.93
CA LYS A 175 9.62 21.07 -8.53
C LYS A 175 8.92 20.16 -7.50
N LEU A 176 7.93 19.38 -7.93
CA LEU A 176 7.27 18.34 -7.12
C LEU A 176 8.12 17.06 -6.98
N VAL A 177 9.19 16.94 -7.78
CA VAL A 177 10.11 15.81 -7.76
C VAL A 177 11.27 16.11 -6.81
N PRO A 178 11.84 15.14 -6.08
CA PRO A 178 12.98 15.37 -5.19
C PRO A 178 14.16 16.01 -5.94
N GLN A 179 14.86 16.96 -5.29
CA GLN A 179 15.95 17.72 -5.91
C GLN A 179 17.01 16.82 -6.57
N GLU A 180 17.38 15.72 -5.92
CA GLU A 180 18.36 14.77 -6.44
C GLU A 180 17.99 14.18 -7.80
N ILE A 181 16.69 14.07 -8.11
CA ILE A 181 16.17 13.60 -9.41
C ILE A 181 15.99 14.78 -10.38
N GLN A 182 15.66 15.97 -9.89
CA GLN A 182 15.72 17.20 -10.72
C GLN A 182 17.13 17.40 -11.29
N ASP A 183 18.17 17.21 -10.47
CA ASP A 183 19.58 17.27 -10.89
C ASP A 183 19.93 16.21 -11.96
N ILE A 184 19.22 15.08 -12.00
CA ILE A 184 19.34 14.09 -13.08
C ILE A 184 18.69 14.60 -14.37
N ALA A 185 17.51 15.22 -14.27
CA ALA A 185 16.81 15.81 -15.42
C ALA A 185 17.65 16.92 -16.09
N GLU A 186 18.28 17.78 -15.29
CA GLU A 186 19.13 18.88 -15.77
C GLU A 186 20.37 18.41 -16.57
N LYS A 187 20.82 17.17 -16.36
CA LYS A 187 21.92 16.57 -17.13
C LYS A 187 21.50 16.16 -18.54
N THR A 188 20.21 16.21 -18.85
CA THR A 188 19.68 15.82 -20.16
C THR A 188 19.51 17.03 -21.08
N SER A 189 19.50 16.77 -22.39
CA SER A 189 19.30 17.78 -23.42
C SER A 189 18.88 17.13 -24.73
N GLN A 190 18.58 17.93 -25.75
CA GLN A 190 18.31 17.41 -27.11
C GLN A 190 19.44 16.50 -27.64
N ARG A 191 20.71 16.75 -27.27
CA ARG A 191 21.87 15.96 -27.72
C ARG A 191 22.17 14.77 -26.81
N SER A 192 21.72 14.81 -25.57
CA SER A 192 21.89 13.75 -24.58
C SER A 192 20.56 13.55 -23.85
N ALA A 193 19.61 12.91 -24.52
CA ALA A 193 18.22 12.91 -24.09
C ALA A 193 17.94 12.03 -22.85
N LEU A 194 18.90 11.23 -22.38
CA LEU A 194 18.69 10.27 -21.31
C LEU A 194 19.67 10.50 -20.17
N ALA A 195 19.16 10.47 -18.95
CA ALA A 195 19.93 10.31 -17.73
C ALA A 195 19.19 9.37 -16.78
N TRP A 196 19.93 8.63 -15.97
CA TRP A 196 19.35 7.68 -15.04
C TRP A 196 20.16 7.66 -13.75
N THR A 197 19.55 7.15 -12.70
CA THR A 197 20.22 6.92 -11.42
C THR A 197 19.68 5.66 -10.75
N SER A 198 20.55 4.99 -9.98
CA SER A 198 20.13 3.99 -9.01
C SER A 198 19.90 4.69 -7.67
N VAL A 199 18.87 4.27 -6.95
CA VAL A 199 18.54 4.84 -5.64
C VAL A 199 18.58 3.72 -4.61
N THR A 200 19.32 3.94 -3.52
CA THR A 200 19.34 2.99 -2.40
C THR A 200 18.21 3.35 -1.45
N SER A 201 17.05 2.71 -1.64
CA SER A 201 15.87 2.87 -0.77
C SER A 201 15.43 1.53 -0.20
N GLY A 202 14.74 1.56 0.93
CA GLY A 202 14.24 0.35 1.58
C GLY A 202 13.38 0.67 2.79
N GLY A 203 12.79 -0.37 3.38
CA GLY A 203 11.88 -0.23 4.52
C GLY A 203 10.50 0.29 4.13
N VAL A 204 9.78 0.82 5.12
CA VAL A 204 8.41 1.34 4.97
C VAL A 204 8.41 2.84 5.24
N ALA A 205 7.72 3.64 4.42
CA ALA A 205 7.56 5.06 4.69
C ALA A 205 6.72 5.29 5.97
N PRO A 206 7.09 6.25 6.84
CA PRO A 206 6.30 6.53 8.03
C PRO A 206 4.93 7.10 7.64
N SER A 207 3.89 6.64 8.34
CA SER A 207 2.58 7.28 8.28
C SER A 207 2.61 8.64 8.99
N LYS A 208 1.61 9.50 8.79
CA LYS A 208 1.53 10.80 9.50
C LYS A 208 1.54 10.65 11.02
N ILE A 209 0.86 9.64 11.56
CA ILE A 209 0.82 9.37 13.00
C ILE A 209 2.17 8.84 13.51
N THR A 210 2.83 8.01 12.71
CA THR A 210 4.18 7.51 13.00
C THR A 210 5.18 8.66 13.00
N ASP A 211 5.13 9.53 12.00
CA ASP A 211 6.04 10.67 11.85
C ASP A 211 5.90 11.63 13.04
N ALA A 212 4.66 11.97 13.42
CA ALA A 212 4.40 12.77 14.62
C ALA A 212 4.91 12.12 15.92
N ALA A 213 4.80 10.79 16.04
CA ALA A 213 5.34 10.06 17.18
C ALA A 213 6.88 10.09 17.20
N LEU A 214 7.53 9.89 16.06
CA LEU A 214 8.99 9.99 15.92
C LEU A 214 9.49 11.39 16.29
N SER A 215 8.83 12.46 15.83
CA SER A 215 9.18 13.83 16.23
C SER A 215 9.10 14.03 17.74
N ARG A 216 8.02 13.56 18.38
CA ARG A 216 7.87 13.62 19.84
C ARG A 216 8.98 12.86 20.58
N LEU A 217 9.43 11.73 20.04
CA LEU A 217 10.54 10.96 20.63
C LEU A 217 11.86 11.70 20.54
N LEU A 218 12.13 12.38 19.42
CA LEU A 218 13.36 13.16 19.22
C LEU A 218 13.43 14.40 20.12
N GLU A 219 12.28 15.00 20.40
CA GLU A 219 12.19 16.22 21.22
C GLU A 219 12.18 15.92 22.73
N ALA A 220 11.91 14.67 23.13
CA ALA A 220 11.76 14.30 24.53
C ALA A 220 13.08 14.02 25.23
N SER A 221 13.21 14.50 26.47
CA SER A 221 14.31 14.14 27.37
C SER A 221 14.18 12.71 27.92
N GLU A 222 12.96 12.17 27.96
CA GLU A 222 12.65 10.81 28.40
C GLU A 222 11.75 10.10 27.36
N PRO A 223 12.32 9.60 26.25
CA PRO A 223 11.55 9.03 25.13
C PRO A 223 10.64 7.86 25.52
N GLU A 224 11.02 7.06 26.52
CA GLU A 224 10.23 5.93 27.02
C GLU A 224 8.88 6.37 27.57
N THR A 225 8.82 7.51 28.28
CA THR A 225 7.56 8.07 28.79
C THR A 225 6.62 8.51 27.68
N VAL A 226 7.18 9.00 26.56
CA VAL A 226 6.39 9.33 25.36
C VAL A 226 5.75 8.06 24.83
N ILE A 227 6.50 6.97 24.68
CA ILE A 227 6.01 5.68 24.19
C ILE A 227 4.87 5.13 25.07
N GLU A 228 5.04 5.22 26.39
CA GLU A 228 4.02 4.80 27.36
C GLU A 228 2.73 5.62 27.27
N SER A 229 2.84 6.90 26.90
CA SER A 229 1.71 7.81 26.75
C SER A 229 0.96 7.72 25.41
N LEU A 230 1.52 7.04 24.39
CA LEU A 230 0.89 6.95 23.06
C LEU A 230 -0.45 6.24 23.13
N ASP A 231 -1.43 6.66 22.34
CA ASP A 231 -2.63 5.84 22.11
C ASP A 231 -2.27 4.55 21.35
N ASP A 232 -3.16 3.55 21.43
CA ASP A 232 -2.91 2.21 20.88
C ASP A 232 -2.63 2.22 19.38
N VAL A 233 -3.35 3.06 18.62
CA VAL A 233 -3.20 3.14 17.16
C VAL A 233 -1.82 3.68 16.81
N THR A 234 -1.42 4.76 17.48
CA THR A 234 -0.09 5.35 17.30
C THR A 234 1.02 4.40 17.74
N ALA A 235 0.83 3.68 18.85
CA ALA A 235 1.79 2.69 19.36
C ALA A 235 2.00 1.52 18.37
N ILE A 236 0.91 0.98 17.81
CA ILE A 236 0.98 -0.10 16.81
C ILE A 236 1.67 0.39 15.54
N ALA A 237 1.30 1.58 15.05
CA ALA A 237 1.89 2.16 13.85
C ALA A 237 3.39 2.43 14.02
N LEU A 238 3.80 2.95 15.19
CA LEU A 238 5.20 3.16 15.53
C LEU A 238 5.97 1.84 15.61
N ALA A 239 5.43 0.83 16.30
CA ALA A 239 6.06 -0.49 16.40
C ALA A 239 6.20 -1.17 15.02
N GLY A 240 5.21 -1.03 14.14
CA GLY A 240 5.28 -1.52 12.77
C GLY A 240 6.43 -0.88 11.99
N TYR A 241 6.56 0.45 12.08
CA TYR A 241 7.61 1.20 11.41
C TYR A 241 9.01 0.90 11.96
N LEU A 242 9.20 0.88 13.28
CA LEU A 242 10.51 0.67 13.91
C LEU A 242 11.12 -0.71 13.59
N ARG A 243 10.32 -1.71 13.23
CA ARG A 243 10.80 -3.02 12.76
C ARG A 243 11.42 -3.00 11.36
N ASN A 244 11.01 -2.05 10.52
CA ASN A 244 11.51 -1.92 9.15
C ASN A 244 11.49 -0.46 8.69
N PRO A 245 12.30 0.42 9.33
CA PRO A 245 12.24 1.85 9.12
C PRO A 245 12.65 2.19 7.68
N GLY A 246 11.87 3.07 7.06
CA GLY A 246 12.12 3.54 5.70
C GLY A 246 13.39 4.37 5.60
N TYR A 247 14.00 4.34 4.42
CA TYR A 247 15.05 5.28 4.02
C TYR A 247 15.10 5.44 2.49
N GLY A 248 15.60 6.59 2.03
CA GLY A 248 15.80 6.87 0.61
C GLY A 248 14.61 7.57 -0.03
N LEU A 249 14.32 7.27 -1.30
CA LEU A 249 13.21 7.85 -2.04
C LEU A 249 12.07 6.83 -2.15
N PHE A 250 10.87 7.32 -1.89
CA PHE A 250 9.64 6.58 -2.03
C PHE A 250 8.75 7.25 -3.07
N PHE A 251 7.90 6.45 -3.70
CA PHE A 251 6.99 6.89 -4.75
C PHE A 251 5.62 6.25 -4.56
N ASP A 252 4.56 7.04 -4.56
CA ASP A 252 3.17 6.59 -4.50
C ASP A 252 2.62 6.35 -5.92
N PRO A 253 2.41 5.08 -6.32
CA PRO A 253 1.91 4.76 -7.66
C PRO A 253 0.52 5.32 -7.97
N SER A 254 -0.26 5.65 -6.93
CA SER A 254 -1.64 6.12 -7.06
C SER A 254 -1.77 7.64 -7.26
N ARG A 255 -0.66 8.40 -7.17
CA ARG A 255 -0.64 9.85 -7.40
C ARG A 255 0.06 10.16 -8.72
N ASN A 256 -0.42 11.16 -9.45
CA ASN A 256 0.19 11.54 -10.73
C ASN A 256 1.46 12.38 -10.51
N HIS A 257 1.35 13.61 -10.03
CA HIS A 257 2.51 14.52 -9.93
C HIS A 257 3.14 14.57 -8.54
N ASP A 258 2.37 14.90 -7.50
CA ASP A 258 2.83 14.92 -6.10
C ASP A 258 2.93 13.50 -5.54
N ALA A 259 3.79 12.68 -6.15
CA ALA A 259 3.89 11.24 -5.89
C ALA A 259 5.13 10.86 -5.07
N TRP A 260 6.07 11.79 -4.87
CA TRP A 260 7.36 11.47 -4.25
C TRP A 260 7.37 11.77 -2.76
N GLN A 261 8.08 10.94 -2.00
CA GLN A 261 8.36 11.16 -0.59
C GLN A 261 9.85 10.87 -0.33
N LYS A 262 10.56 11.82 0.26
CA LYS A 262 11.93 11.59 0.75
C LYS A 262 11.85 11.12 2.19
N VAL A 263 12.39 9.94 2.48
CA VAL A 263 12.44 9.37 3.83
C VAL A 263 13.88 9.36 4.29
N LEU A 264 14.17 10.08 5.37
CA LEU A 264 15.48 10.07 5.99
C LEU A 264 15.67 8.78 6.76
N LYS A 265 16.92 8.33 6.88
CA LYS A 265 17.24 7.24 7.80
C LYS A 265 16.79 7.62 9.20
N LEU A 266 16.35 6.62 9.96
CA LEU A 266 15.99 6.78 11.36
C LEU A 266 17.12 7.49 12.11
N ASP A 267 16.75 8.47 12.93
CA ASP A 267 17.72 9.26 13.68
C ASP A 267 18.59 8.34 14.56
N PRO A 268 19.91 8.60 14.70
CA PRO A 268 20.78 7.80 15.56
C PRO A 268 20.30 7.67 17.00
N GLN A 269 19.64 8.71 17.56
CA GLN A 269 19.10 8.68 18.92
C GLN A 269 17.99 7.63 19.07
N ILE A 270 17.08 7.56 18.11
CA ILE A 270 16.04 6.53 18.11
C ILE A 270 16.64 5.18 17.73
N THR A 271 17.53 5.13 16.74
CA THR A 271 18.17 3.89 16.25
C THR A 271 18.85 3.12 17.37
N GLY A 272 19.57 3.81 18.27
CA GLY A 272 20.22 3.20 19.43
C GLY A 272 19.25 2.62 20.48
N SER A 273 18.00 3.04 20.46
CA SER A 273 16.97 2.66 21.44
C SER A 273 15.82 1.83 20.84
N VAL A 274 15.90 1.45 19.55
CA VAL A 274 14.83 0.71 18.85
C VAL A 274 14.41 -0.55 19.60
N ASP A 275 15.36 -1.35 20.06
CA ASP A 275 15.05 -2.62 20.75
C ASP A 275 14.31 -2.37 22.07
N SER A 276 14.75 -1.38 22.85
CA SER A 276 14.08 -0.94 24.08
C SER A 276 12.65 -0.44 23.79
N PHE A 277 12.50 0.39 22.76
CA PHE A 277 11.21 0.93 22.35
C PHE A 277 10.26 -0.18 21.89
N LEU A 278 10.75 -1.14 21.10
CA LEU A 278 9.98 -2.31 20.67
C LEU A 278 9.61 -3.22 21.84
N GLU A 279 10.45 -3.33 22.87
CA GLU A 279 10.12 -4.07 24.09
C GLU A 279 8.98 -3.39 24.86
N ILE A 280 9.05 -2.07 25.07
CA ILE A 280 7.99 -1.29 25.73
C ILE A 280 6.69 -1.36 24.93
N LEU A 281 6.76 -1.12 23.61
CA LEU A 281 5.61 -1.22 22.70
C LEU A 281 5.05 -2.65 22.64
N GLY A 282 5.91 -3.67 22.73
CA GLY A 282 5.53 -5.07 22.79
C GLY A 282 4.80 -5.42 24.08
N LYS A 283 5.28 -4.95 25.23
CA LYS A 283 4.61 -5.05 26.54
C LYS A 283 3.27 -4.32 26.55
N ARG A 284 3.18 -3.17 25.90
CA ARG A 284 1.90 -2.48 25.68
C ARG A 284 1.01 -3.29 24.75
N SER A 285 1.52 -3.89 23.69
CA SER A 285 0.73 -4.72 22.76
C SER A 285 0.36 -6.10 23.31
N SER A 286 1.04 -6.61 24.34
CA SER A 286 0.62 -7.79 25.09
C SER A 286 -0.37 -7.41 26.21
N SER A 287 -0.24 -6.19 26.76
CA SER A 287 -1.24 -5.57 27.65
C SER A 287 -2.48 -5.04 26.89
N LEU A 288 -2.35 -4.79 25.59
CA LEU A 288 -3.39 -4.35 24.66
C LEU A 288 -3.67 -5.52 23.74
N ALA A 289 -4.57 -6.41 24.15
CA ALA A 289 -5.26 -7.27 23.21
C ALA A 289 -5.82 -6.37 22.08
N LEU A 290 -5.16 -6.29 20.90
CA LEU A 290 -5.82 -5.70 19.73
C LEU A 290 -7.18 -6.39 19.63
N SER A 291 -8.25 -5.61 19.70
CA SER A 291 -9.60 -6.15 19.53
C SER A 291 -9.67 -6.88 18.19
N ASP A 292 -10.47 -7.93 18.12
CA ASP A 292 -10.64 -8.73 16.91
C ASP A 292 -10.98 -7.88 15.68
N ALA A 293 -11.80 -6.84 15.87
CA ALA A 293 -12.15 -5.88 14.83
C ALA A 293 -10.92 -5.19 14.21
N VAL A 294 -9.93 -4.81 15.03
CA VAL A 294 -8.69 -4.17 14.56
C VAL A 294 -7.78 -5.21 13.91
N ALA A 295 -7.62 -6.38 14.53
CA ALA A 295 -6.78 -7.45 14.00
C ALA A 295 -7.24 -7.92 12.61
N GLU A 296 -8.55 -7.91 12.32
CA GLU A 296 -9.08 -8.22 10.98
C GLU A 296 -8.73 -7.18 9.91
N THR A 297 -8.39 -5.95 10.29
CA THR A 297 -8.03 -4.85 9.36
C THR A 297 -6.53 -4.77 9.07
N LEU A 298 -5.72 -5.56 9.76
CA LEU A 298 -4.27 -5.60 9.55
C LEU A 298 -3.93 -6.14 8.16
N ASP A 299 -2.78 -5.71 7.64
CA ASP A 299 -2.21 -6.29 6.43
C ASP A 299 -1.85 -7.77 6.66
N VAL A 300 -2.12 -8.60 5.66
CA VAL A 300 -1.97 -10.06 5.73
C VAL A 300 -1.06 -10.59 4.63
N SER A 301 -0.46 -11.77 4.82
CA SER A 301 0.10 -12.57 3.74
C SER A 301 -0.97 -13.53 3.24
N VAL A 302 -1.18 -13.58 1.92
CA VAL A 302 -2.14 -14.51 1.31
C VAL A 302 -1.70 -15.95 1.56
N GLU A 303 -0.40 -16.20 1.47
CA GLU A 303 0.21 -17.51 1.69
C GLU A 303 0.00 -17.99 3.13
N GLU A 304 0.26 -17.14 4.13
CA GLU A 304 0.02 -17.49 5.54
C GLU A 304 -1.46 -17.72 5.83
N VAL A 305 -2.37 -16.95 5.24
CA VAL A 305 -3.82 -17.13 5.42
C VAL A 305 -4.28 -18.50 4.92
N GLU A 306 -3.73 -18.98 3.80
CA GLU A 306 -4.01 -20.34 3.30
C GLU A 306 -3.45 -21.40 4.26
N VAL A 307 -2.21 -21.25 4.74
CA VAL A 307 -1.62 -22.17 5.73
C VAL A 307 -2.48 -22.28 6.99
N PHE A 308 -2.92 -21.15 7.56
CA PHE A 308 -3.78 -21.17 8.74
C PHE A 308 -5.17 -21.73 8.46
N ARG A 309 -5.66 -21.62 7.22
CA ARG A 309 -6.94 -22.23 6.84
C ARG A 309 -6.83 -23.75 6.83
N ASP A 310 -5.77 -24.30 6.25
CA ASP A 310 -5.50 -25.73 6.26
C ASP A 310 -5.32 -26.24 7.70
N GLN A 311 -4.61 -25.48 8.54
CA GLN A 311 -4.44 -25.79 9.96
C GLN A 311 -5.78 -25.89 10.71
N ILE A 312 -6.72 -24.96 10.47
CA ILE A 312 -8.08 -25.00 11.02
C ILE A 312 -8.83 -26.27 10.56
N GLU A 313 -8.68 -26.67 9.31
CA GLU A 313 -9.33 -27.86 8.76
C GLU A 313 -8.79 -29.15 9.41
N ASP A 314 -7.49 -29.19 9.69
CA ASP A 314 -6.80 -30.27 10.41
C ASP A 314 -7.05 -30.25 11.93
N ARG A 315 -7.77 -29.24 12.44
CA ARG A 315 -8.07 -29.02 13.86
C ARG A 315 -6.83 -28.81 14.73
N ASP A 316 -5.78 -28.30 14.12
CA ASP A 316 -4.67 -27.70 14.83
C ASP A 316 -4.98 -26.22 15.01
N TYR A 317 -5.06 -25.76 16.26
CA TYR A 317 -5.49 -24.41 16.59
C TYR A 317 -4.41 -23.57 17.26
N GLU A 318 -3.19 -24.14 17.37
CA GLU A 318 -2.09 -23.48 18.05
C GLU A 318 -1.40 -22.46 17.15
N VAL A 319 -1.25 -21.23 17.64
CA VAL A 319 -0.42 -20.21 16.98
C VAL A 319 0.55 -19.67 18.02
N GLN A 320 1.83 -20.04 17.93
CA GLN A 320 2.82 -19.62 18.91
C GLN A 320 3.10 -18.10 18.86
N ASP A 321 3.44 -17.53 20.02
CA ASP A 321 3.87 -16.13 20.12
C ASP A 321 5.15 -15.83 19.33
N SER A 322 6.00 -16.84 19.09
CA SER A 322 7.24 -16.73 18.32
C SER A 322 7.03 -16.39 16.84
N HIS A 323 5.81 -16.54 16.32
CA HIS A 323 5.43 -16.15 14.96
C HIS A 323 4.86 -14.71 14.88
N ALA A 324 4.93 -13.91 15.95
CA ALA A 324 4.25 -12.62 16.07
C ALA A 324 4.90 -11.44 15.30
N THR A 325 4.96 -11.54 13.98
CA THR A 325 4.86 -10.31 13.18
C THR A 325 3.40 -9.84 13.20
N VAL A 326 3.17 -8.52 13.16
CA VAL A 326 1.80 -7.94 13.02
C VAL A 326 1.07 -8.56 11.82
N LYS A 327 1.84 -8.88 10.76
CA LYS A 327 1.37 -9.54 9.55
C LYS A 327 0.86 -10.96 9.82
N THR A 328 1.64 -11.80 10.50
CA THR A 328 1.24 -13.17 10.83
C THR A 328 0.03 -13.21 11.76
N ARG A 329 -0.06 -12.29 12.74
CA ARG A 329 -1.28 -12.13 13.56
C ARG A 329 -2.49 -11.75 12.69
N GLY A 330 -2.33 -10.80 11.77
CA GLY A 330 -3.38 -10.42 10.82
C GLY A 330 -3.82 -11.60 9.94
N SER A 331 -2.85 -12.36 9.41
CA SER A 331 -3.08 -13.55 8.59
C SER A 331 -3.87 -14.63 9.35
N ALA A 332 -3.44 -14.94 10.59
CA ALA A 332 -4.12 -15.90 11.45
C ALA A 332 -5.54 -15.44 11.82
N GLN A 333 -5.69 -14.17 12.21
CA GLN A 333 -7.00 -13.58 12.50
C GLN A 333 -7.92 -13.64 11.27
N ARG A 334 -7.40 -13.39 10.06
CA ARG A 334 -8.20 -13.44 8.83
C ARG A 334 -8.73 -14.86 8.57
N ALA A 335 -7.90 -15.88 8.74
CA ALA A 335 -8.31 -17.28 8.58
C ALA A 335 -9.39 -17.67 9.61
N PHE A 336 -9.15 -17.36 10.89
CA PHE A 336 -10.12 -17.57 11.97
C PHE A 336 -11.44 -16.83 11.70
N ALA A 337 -11.37 -15.55 11.34
CA ALA A 337 -12.54 -14.70 11.15
C ALA A 337 -13.42 -15.20 9.99
N GLU A 338 -12.82 -15.60 8.87
CA GLU A 338 -13.57 -16.20 7.77
C GLU A 338 -14.23 -17.52 8.18
N ALA A 339 -13.54 -18.38 8.95
CA ALA A 339 -14.11 -19.62 9.45
C ALA A 339 -15.34 -19.36 10.33
N VAL A 340 -15.23 -18.44 11.30
CA VAL A 340 -16.32 -18.06 12.21
C VAL A 340 -17.47 -17.41 11.44
N LYS A 341 -17.22 -16.36 10.65
CA LYS A 341 -18.28 -15.64 9.91
C LYS A 341 -19.02 -16.56 8.95
N ARG A 342 -18.32 -17.43 8.22
CA ARG A 342 -18.92 -18.44 7.35
C ARG A 342 -19.81 -19.41 8.13
N ASN A 343 -19.38 -19.84 9.31
CA ASN A 343 -20.10 -20.76 10.18
C ASN A 343 -21.43 -20.18 10.70
N TYR A 344 -21.49 -18.85 10.90
CA TYR A 344 -22.71 -18.12 11.23
C TYR A 344 -23.51 -17.65 9.99
N GLY A 345 -23.02 -17.93 8.78
CA GLY A 345 -23.65 -17.51 7.53
C GLY A 345 -23.57 -16.00 7.28
N TYR A 346 -22.45 -15.39 7.66
CA TYR A 346 -22.18 -13.94 7.63
C TYR A 346 -23.32 -13.16 8.28
N ARG A 347 -23.65 -13.54 9.51
CA ARG A 347 -24.71 -12.92 10.29
C ARG A 347 -24.32 -12.83 11.75
N CYS A 348 -24.51 -11.66 12.36
CA CYS A 348 -24.35 -11.49 13.80
C CYS A 348 -25.27 -12.45 14.56
N ALA A 349 -24.71 -13.18 15.52
CA ALA A 349 -25.39 -14.18 16.33
C ALA A 349 -26.51 -13.60 17.21
N LEU A 350 -26.40 -12.31 17.57
CA LEU A 350 -27.32 -11.63 18.47
C LEU A 350 -28.26 -10.65 17.75
N THR A 351 -27.71 -9.72 16.96
CA THR A 351 -28.48 -8.65 16.29
C THR A 351 -29.07 -9.09 14.95
N GLY A 352 -28.52 -10.14 14.35
CA GLY A 352 -28.98 -10.63 13.05
C GLY A 352 -28.52 -9.79 11.84
N ILE A 353 -27.71 -8.75 12.04
CA ILE A 353 -27.07 -7.95 10.97
C ILE A 353 -26.33 -8.87 10.00
N LYS A 354 -26.42 -8.58 8.70
CA LYS A 354 -25.74 -9.34 7.62
C LYS A 354 -24.71 -8.52 6.83
N SER A 355 -24.73 -7.20 6.99
CA SER A 355 -23.78 -6.32 6.31
C SER A 355 -22.38 -6.62 6.78
N ARG A 356 -21.50 -7.08 5.88
CA ARG A 356 -20.18 -7.64 6.23
C ARG A 356 -19.30 -6.66 6.99
N ASP A 357 -19.36 -5.38 6.63
CA ASP A 357 -18.56 -4.31 7.25
C ASP A 357 -18.88 -4.08 8.73
N PHE A 358 -20.01 -4.61 9.21
CA PHE A 358 -20.42 -4.51 10.61
C PHE A 358 -20.16 -5.77 11.41
N LEU A 359 -19.59 -6.83 10.81
CA LEU A 359 -19.40 -8.13 11.44
C LEU A 359 -17.95 -8.32 11.88
N VAL A 360 -17.78 -8.79 13.11
CA VAL A 360 -16.50 -9.16 13.72
C VAL A 360 -16.57 -10.62 14.16
N ALA A 361 -15.50 -11.38 13.97
CA ALA A 361 -15.32 -12.67 14.62
C ALA A 361 -14.67 -12.47 15.99
N SER A 362 -15.50 -12.40 17.01
CA SER A 362 -15.09 -12.12 18.39
C SER A 362 -14.59 -13.39 19.07
N HIS A 363 -13.40 -13.36 19.63
CA HIS A 363 -12.87 -14.43 20.47
C HIS A 363 -13.59 -14.45 21.82
N ILE A 364 -13.93 -15.66 22.28
CA ILE A 364 -14.50 -15.86 23.62
C ILE A 364 -13.37 -15.76 24.65
N VAL A 365 -12.38 -16.65 24.58
CA VAL A 365 -11.13 -16.52 25.31
C VAL A 365 -10.20 -15.62 24.49
N PRO A 366 -9.73 -14.48 25.04
CA PRO A 366 -8.92 -13.54 24.28
C PRO A 366 -7.66 -14.20 23.70
N TRP A 367 -7.27 -13.74 22.51
CA TRP A 367 -6.08 -14.21 21.79
C TRP A 367 -4.81 -14.31 22.65
N SER A 368 -4.61 -13.36 23.57
CA SER A 368 -3.44 -13.29 24.44
C SER A 368 -3.38 -14.38 25.51
N GLU A 369 -4.52 -14.98 25.88
CA GLU A 369 -4.61 -15.84 27.06
C GLU A 369 -4.26 -17.31 26.77
N ASP A 370 -4.38 -17.76 25.53
CA ASP A 370 -4.22 -19.18 25.21
C ASP A 370 -3.87 -19.40 23.74
N GLN A 371 -2.60 -19.68 23.50
CA GLN A 371 -2.10 -19.91 22.16
C GLN A 371 -2.70 -21.15 21.49
N THR A 372 -3.18 -22.14 22.26
CA THR A 372 -3.62 -23.46 21.77
C THR A 372 -5.01 -23.45 21.14
N ILE A 373 -5.76 -22.35 21.28
CA ILE A 373 -7.16 -22.24 20.83
C ILE A 373 -7.41 -20.99 19.98
N ARG A 374 -6.34 -20.36 19.49
CA ARG A 374 -6.37 -19.11 18.71
C ARG A 374 -7.10 -19.25 17.38
N LEU A 375 -7.05 -20.43 16.78
CA LEU A 375 -7.76 -20.69 15.52
C LEU A 375 -9.02 -21.55 15.71
N ASP A 376 -9.38 -21.96 16.94
CA ASP A 376 -10.53 -22.84 17.19
C ASP A 376 -11.83 -22.08 16.90
N PRO A 377 -12.63 -22.45 15.88
CA PRO A 377 -13.89 -21.75 15.61
C PRO A 377 -14.90 -21.83 16.76
N SER A 378 -14.76 -22.81 17.67
CA SER A 378 -15.57 -22.91 18.89
C SER A 378 -15.21 -21.86 19.94
N ASN A 379 -14.05 -21.19 19.78
CA ASN A 379 -13.64 -20.01 20.53
C ASN A 379 -14.10 -18.70 19.85
N GLY A 380 -14.91 -18.76 18.80
CA GLY A 380 -15.34 -17.59 18.04
C GLY A 380 -16.85 -17.40 17.97
N ILE A 381 -17.30 -16.15 18.06
CA ILE A 381 -18.70 -15.75 17.87
C ILE A 381 -18.76 -14.63 16.84
N CYS A 382 -19.60 -14.77 15.81
CA CYS A 382 -19.85 -13.67 14.88
C CYS A 382 -20.75 -12.62 15.55
N LEU A 383 -20.21 -11.45 15.86
CA LEU A 383 -20.91 -10.35 16.52
C LEU A 383 -20.92 -9.11 15.62
N SER A 384 -21.80 -8.15 15.94
CA SER A 384 -21.75 -6.82 15.33
C SER A 384 -20.86 -5.89 16.15
N LEU A 385 -20.21 -4.90 15.52
CA LEU A 385 -19.25 -3.99 16.17
C LEU A 385 -19.63 -3.51 17.59
N LEU A 386 -20.86 -3.03 17.80
CA LEU A 386 -21.31 -2.60 19.14
C LEU A 386 -21.35 -3.74 20.16
N VAL A 387 -21.85 -4.91 19.74
CA VAL A 387 -22.00 -6.10 20.60
C VAL A 387 -20.66 -6.73 20.88
N ASP A 388 -19.77 -6.80 19.87
CA ASP A 388 -18.38 -7.20 20.03
C ASP A 388 -17.71 -6.32 21.10
N LYS A 389 -17.82 -4.99 20.98
CA LYS A 389 -17.20 -4.10 21.98
C LYS A 389 -17.80 -4.24 23.38
N ALA A 390 -19.11 -4.38 23.47
CA ALA A 390 -19.80 -4.61 24.74
C ALA A 390 -19.39 -5.94 25.39
N PHE A 391 -19.21 -6.99 24.59
CA PHE A 391 -18.74 -8.29 25.03
C PHE A 391 -17.27 -8.24 25.44
N GLU A 392 -16.39 -7.67 24.60
CA GLU A 392 -14.94 -7.50 24.81
C GLU A 392 -14.63 -6.72 26.10
N LYS A 393 -15.43 -5.71 26.43
CA LYS A 393 -15.27 -4.91 27.65
C LYS A 393 -16.09 -5.42 28.84
N GLY A 394 -16.92 -6.44 28.65
CA GLY A 394 -17.66 -7.07 29.75
C GLY A 394 -18.91 -6.32 30.20
N TYR A 395 -19.44 -5.40 29.39
CA TYR A 395 -20.77 -4.81 29.59
C TYR A 395 -21.87 -5.82 29.28
N LEU A 396 -21.59 -6.70 28.31
CA LEU A 396 -22.45 -7.80 27.89
C LEU A 396 -21.72 -9.12 28.16
N LEU A 397 -22.41 -10.05 28.82
CA LEU A 397 -21.90 -11.38 29.12
C LEU A 397 -22.74 -12.43 28.38
N ILE A 398 -22.12 -13.58 28.12
CA ILE A 398 -22.78 -14.73 27.51
C ILE A 398 -22.68 -15.89 28.49
N GLU A 399 -23.84 -16.36 28.94
CA GLU A 399 -23.96 -17.49 29.87
C GLU A 399 -23.76 -18.83 29.16
N ASP A 400 -23.62 -19.92 29.92
CA ASP A 400 -23.30 -21.26 29.39
C ASP A 400 -24.34 -21.82 28.44
N ASN A 401 -25.59 -21.40 28.60
CA ASN A 401 -26.69 -21.72 27.70
C ASN A 401 -26.77 -20.79 26.47
N CYS A 402 -25.73 -19.98 26.25
CA CYS A 402 -25.62 -18.92 25.22
C CYS A 402 -26.71 -17.84 25.34
N VAL A 403 -27.24 -17.60 26.54
CA VAL A 403 -28.14 -16.48 26.83
C VAL A 403 -27.31 -15.27 27.25
N VAL A 404 -27.72 -14.10 26.78
CA VAL A 404 -27.06 -12.84 27.09
C VAL A 404 -27.53 -12.28 28.44
N SER A 405 -26.58 -11.85 29.26
CA SER A 405 -26.83 -11.05 30.47
C SER A 405 -26.03 -9.74 30.39
N LEU A 406 -26.44 -8.73 31.16
CA LEU A 406 -25.79 -7.42 31.17
C LEU A 406 -25.15 -7.15 32.53
N ASN A 407 -23.93 -6.61 32.51
CA ASN A 407 -23.26 -6.13 33.72
C ASN A 407 -23.71 -4.69 33.99
N ARG A 408 -24.81 -4.54 34.73
CA ARG A 408 -25.43 -3.24 35.03
C ARG A 408 -24.51 -2.33 35.85
N ASP A 409 -23.73 -2.89 36.75
CA ASP A 409 -22.75 -2.13 37.55
C ASP A 409 -21.68 -1.51 36.66
N LYS A 410 -21.21 -2.26 35.65
CA LYS A 410 -20.22 -1.78 34.68
C LYS A 410 -20.80 -0.75 33.71
N ILE A 411 -22.06 -0.91 33.29
CA ILE A 411 -22.76 0.08 32.45
C ILE A 411 -22.97 1.40 33.23
N GLY A 412 -23.25 1.31 34.54
CA GLY A 412 -23.40 2.45 35.41
C GLY A 412 -24.52 3.40 34.96
N ALA A 413 -24.23 4.71 34.98
CA ALA A 413 -25.20 5.76 34.67
C ALA A 413 -25.36 6.07 33.17
N ASP A 414 -24.71 5.33 32.27
CA ASP A 414 -24.84 5.55 30.82
C ASP A 414 -26.18 5.00 30.31
N ALA A 415 -27.21 5.85 30.37
CA ALA A 415 -28.56 5.53 29.92
C ALA A 415 -28.62 5.21 28.42
N SER A 416 -27.72 5.77 27.60
CA SER A 416 -27.72 5.54 26.15
C SER A 416 -27.21 4.15 25.83
N LEU A 417 -26.07 3.76 26.43
CA LEU A 417 -25.52 2.42 26.30
C LEU A 417 -26.51 1.37 26.84
N LEU A 418 -27.10 1.64 28.00
CA LEU A 418 -28.11 0.76 28.59
C LEU A 418 -29.30 0.57 27.64
N ALA A 419 -29.84 1.65 27.06
CA ALA A 419 -30.95 1.58 26.11
C ALA A 419 -30.59 0.77 24.85
N LEU A 420 -29.35 0.86 24.36
CA LEU A 420 -28.87 0.10 23.21
C LEU A 420 -28.69 -1.40 23.50
N LEU A 421 -28.28 -1.77 24.71
CA LEU A 421 -27.98 -3.16 25.08
C LEU A 421 -29.19 -3.92 25.66
N THR A 422 -30.09 -3.23 26.36
CA THR A 422 -31.26 -3.82 27.02
C THR A 422 -32.11 -4.73 26.11
N PRO A 423 -32.36 -4.41 24.82
CA PRO A 423 -33.14 -5.28 23.93
C PRO A 423 -32.55 -6.68 23.72
N TYR A 424 -31.28 -6.88 24.08
CA TYR A 424 -30.57 -8.14 23.93
C TYR A 424 -30.45 -8.95 25.23
N GLU A 425 -30.77 -8.37 26.38
CA GLU A 425 -30.78 -9.10 27.65
C GLU A 425 -31.78 -10.27 27.58
N ASN A 426 -31.39 -11.42 28.14
CA ASN A 426 -32.13 -12.68 28.09
C ASN A 426 -32.37 -13.26 26.68
N ARG A 427 -31.77 -12.69 25.62
CA ARG A 427 -31.81 -13.31 24.29
C ARG A 427 -30.77 -14.41 24.19
N LYS A 428 -31.19 -15.52 23.59
CA LYS A 428 -30.30 -16.61 23.21
C LYS A 428 -29.61 -16.31 21.88
N LEU A 429 -28.30 -16.54 21.81
CA LEU A 429 -27.56 -16.44 20.55
C LEU A 429 -28.07 -17.44 19.52
N ARG A 430 -28.08 -17.03 18.26
CA ARG A 430 -28.23 -17.94 17.13
C ARG A 430 -27.04 -18.91 17.12
N ALA A 431 -27.34 -20.21 17.04
CA ALA A 431 -26.30 -21.23 16.95
C ALA A 431 -25.58 -21.20 15.58
N PRO A 432 -24.27 -21.48 15.54
CA PRO A 432 -23.53 -21.71 14.29
C PRO A 432 -23.90 -23.06 13.66
N LYS A 433 -23.47 -23.29 12.41
CA LYS A 433 -23.69 -24.57 11.71
C LYS A 433 -22.88 -25.73 12.29
N LYS A 434 -21.64 -25.48 12.67
CA LYS A 434 -20.68 -26.42 13.28
C LYS A 434 -19.99 -25.71 14.45
N PHE A 435 -19.20 -26.43 15.26
CA PHE A 435 -18.31 -25.82 16.28
C PHE A 435 -19.00 -24.76 17.17
N PRO A 436 -20.06 -25.13 17.93
CA PRO A 436 -20.70 -24.18 18.84
C PRO A 436 -19.74 -23.70 19.93
N PRO A 437 -19.95 -22.49 20.49
CA PRO A 437 -19.21 -22.01 21.65
C PRO A 437 -19.09 -23.07 22.74
N LYS A 438 -17.86 -23.37 23.17
CA LYS A 438 -17.63 -24.31 24.28
C LYS A 438 -17.95 -23.63 25.61
N THR A 439 -18.68 -24.33 26.48
CA THR A 439 -18.99 -23.87 27.83
C THR A 439 -17.74 -23.45 28.61
N ALA A 440 -16.67 -24.25 28.55
CA ALA A 440 -15.40 -23.92 29.19
C ALA A 440 -14.78 -22.59 28.72
N TYR A 441 -14.99 -22.18 27.47
CA TYR A 441 -14.50 -20.89 26.98
C TYR A 441 -15.35 -19.74 27.53
N LEU A 442 -16.67 -19.90 27.56
CA LEU A 442 -17.59 -18.91 28.12
C LEU A 442 -17.36 -18.70 29.62
N GLU A 443 -17.12 -19.78 30.37
CA GLU A 443 -16.73 -19.73 31.78
C GLU A 443 -15.41 -18.96 31.98
N ARG A 444 -14.37 -19.30 31.20
CA ARG A 444 -13.09 -18.57 31.21
C ARG A 444 -13.28 -17.09 30.90
N ARG A 445 -14.14 -16.77 29.94
CA ARG A 445 -14.44 -15.38 29.59
C ARG A 445 -15.09 -14.62 30.74
N ARG A 446 -16.10 -15.19 31.38
CA ARG A 446 -16.75 -14.54 32.54
C ARG A 446 -15.77 -14.36 33.69
N ALA A 447 -14.92 -15.36 33.97
CA ALA A 447 -13.86 -15.25 34.98
C ALA A 447 -12.85 -14.14 34.63
N TRP A 448 -12.41 -14.06 33.38
CA TRP A 448 -11.46 -13.03 32.91
C TRP A 448 -12.03 -11.62 33.07
N VAL A 449 -13.30 -11.40 32.70
CA VAL A 449 -13.97 -10.10 32.85
C VAL A 449 -14.20 -9.72 34.33
N SER A 450 -14.35 -10.68 35.22
CA SER A 450 -14.52 -10.42 36.66
C SER A 450 -13.21 -10.17 37.40
N ALA A 451 -12.07 -10.60 36.85
CA ALA A 451 -10.76 -10.47 37.47
C ALA A 451 -10.03 -9.15 37.15
N GLY A 452 -10.48 -8.41 36.12
CA GLY A 452 -9.96 -7.11 35.70
C GLY A 452 -11.02 -6.02 35.73
#